data_AF-A0A527VLB1-F1
#
_entry.id   AF-A0A527VLB1-F1
#
_cell.length_a   1.000
_cell.length_b   1.000
_cell.length_c   1.000
_cell.angle_alpha   90.00
_cell.angle_beta   90.00
_cell.angle_gamma   90.00
#
_symmetry.space_group_name_H-M   'P 1'
#
loop_
_entity.id
_entity.type
_entity.pdbx_description
1 polymer ?
#
loop_
_entity_poly.entity_id
_entity_poly.type
_entity_poly.pdbx_seq_one_letter_code
_entity_poly.pdbx_strand_id
1 'polypeptide(L)' 'VARCLSLIVRVLLRKGKRLYINDGIWASLSDSWTGKITLPARFIPDPAIRTRNGDERNIVPFKVCGATCDS' A
#
# COMPACT_ATOMS: atom_id res chain seq x y z
N VAL A 1 -8.11 4.33 18.69
CA VAL A 1 -6.95 3.47 19.03
C VAL A 1 -5.89 3.66 17.96
N ALA A 2 -4.61 3.92 18.29
CA ALA A 2 -3.63 4.37 17.28
C ALA A 2 -2.66 3.29 16.76
N ARG A 3 -2.38 2.22 17.52
CA ARG A 3 -1.43 1.15 17.14
C ARG A 3 -1.88 -0.24 17.61
N CYS A 4 -3.09 -0.65 17.25
CA CYS A 4 -3.62 -1.98 17.61
C CYS A 4 -3.88 -2.91 16.42
N LEU A 5 -3.90 -2.38 15.20
CA LEU A 5 -4.34 -3.09 14.01
C LEU A 5 -3.37 -2.83 12.86
N SER A 6 -3.27 -3.78 11.96
CA SER A 6 -2.62 -3.65 10.66
C SER A 6 -3.58 -4.15 9.60
N LEU A 7 -3.66 -3.41 8.48
CA LEU A 7 -4.46 -3.80 7.34
C LEU A 7 -3.55 -4.48 6.31
N ILE A 8 -3.89 -5.70 5.92
CA ILE A 8 -3.21 -6.41 4.84
C ILE A 8 -4.03 -6.24 3.56
N VAL A 9 -3.39 -5.72 2.51
CA VAL A 9 -4.01 -5.52 1.20
C VAL A 9 -3.18 -6.21 0.12
N ARG A 10 -3.82 -6.54 -1.00
CA ARG A 10 -3.15 -7.08 -2.19
C ARG A 10 -2.94 -5.96 -3.20
N VAL A 11 -1.74 -5.87 -3.76
CA VAL A 11 -1.46 -5.04 -4.93
C VAL A 11 -2.05 -5.73 -6.16
N LEU A 12 -3.01 -5.09 -6.82
CA LEU A 12 -3.67 -5.58 -8.03
C LEU A 12 -2.94 -5.14 -9.30
N LEU A 13 -2.36 -3.94 -9.29
CA LEU A 13 -1.64 -3.38 -10.43
C LEU A 13 -0.51 -2.48 -9.96
N ARG A 14 0.61 -2.50 -10.69
CA ARG A 14 1.69 -1.52 -10.57
C ARG A 14 1.85 -0.76 -11.89
N LYS A 15 1.75 0.57 -11.84
CA LYS A 15 2.03 1.46 -12.97
C LYS A 15 3.10 2.48 -12.56
N GLY A 16 4.34 2.23 -12.97
CA GLY A 16 5.49 3.02 -12.52
C GLY A 16 5.69 2.96 -11.00
N LYS A 17 5.57 4.11 -10.33
CA LYS A 17 5.64 4.26 -8.86
C LYS A 17 4.27 4.27 -8.18
N ARG A 18 3.20 3.89 -8.89
CA ARG A 18 1.83 3.79 -8.34
C ARG A 18 1.46 2.33 -8.10
N LEU A 19 1.00 2.02 -6.89
CA LEU A 19 0.49 0.72 -6.49
C LEU A 19 -1.01 0.82 -6.31
N TYR A 20 -1.76 0.06 -7.10
CA TYR A 20 -3.21 -0.05 -6.98
C TYR A 20 -3.53 -1.23 -6.08
N ILE A 21 -4.26 -0.98 -5.00
CA ILE A 21 -4.62 -1.98 -4.01
C ILE A 21 -6.12 -2.26 -4.03
N ASN A 22 -6.52 -3.40 -3.47
CA ASN A 22 -7.92 -3.83 -3.38
C ASN A 22 -8.73 -3.14 -2.26
N ASP A 23 -8.24 -2.02 -1.72
CA ASP A 23 -8.87 -1.23 -0.64
C ASP A 23 -8.56 0.27 -0.87
N GLY A 24 -9.04 1.19 -0.05
CA GLY A 24 -8.82 2.62 -0.25
C GLY A 24 -9.38 3.53 0.84
N ILE A 25 -9.28 4.84 0.59
CA ILE A 25 -9.70 5.90 1.53
C ILE A 25 -11.22 5.98 1.71
N TRP A 26 -11.99 5.45 0.77
CA TRP A 26 -13.45 5.32 0.89
C TRP A 26 -13.88 4.04 1.62
N ALA A 27 -12.93 3.34 2.24
CA ALA A 27 -13.16 2.15 3.05
C ALA A 27 -12.17 2.14 4.25
N SER A 28 -11.29 1.15 4.34
CA SER A 28 -10.48 0.90 5.55
C SER A 28 -9.39 1.94 5.81
N LEU A 29 -9.06 2.81 4.84
CA LEU A 29 -7.99 3.80 4.95
C LEU A 29 -8.49 5.24 5.09
N SER A 30 -9.77 5.45 5.42
CA SER A 30 -10.38 6.78 5.55
C SER A 30 -9.64 7.70 6.53
N ASP A 31 -9.13 7.16 7.64
CA ASP A 31 -8.36 7.92 8.63
C ASP A 31 -7.10 8.56 8.04
N SER A 32 -6.46 7.91 7.06
CA SER A 32 -5.28 8.49 6.39
C SER A 32 -5.63 9.77 5.61
N TRP A 33 -6.83 9.82 5.05
CA TRP A 33 -7.34 10.99 4.34
C TRP A 33 -7.81 12.09 5.27
N THR A 34 -8.58 11.73 6.31
CA THR A 34 -9.11 12.68 7.29
C THR A 34 -8.00 13.29 8.12
N GLY A 35 -7.07 12.48 8.63
CA GLY A 35 -5.95 12.92 9.46
C GLY A 35 -4.75 13.45 8.69
N LYS A 36 -4.73 13.34 7.35
CA LYS A 36 -3.59 13.69 6.49
C LYS A 36 -2.29 13.01 6.93
N ILE A 37 -2.40 11.79 7.44
CA ILE A 37 -1.27 11.01 7.95
C ILE A 37 -0.79 10.00 6.90
N THR A 38 0.52 9.83 6.82
CA THR A 38 1.10 8.70 6.09
C THR A 38 1.17 7.49 7.02
N LEU A 39 0.49 6.42 6.63
CA LEU A 39 0.51 5.18 7.38
C LEU A 39 1.79 4.39 7.06
N PRO A 40 2.44 3.77 8.07
CA PRO A 40 3.58 2.90 7.82
C PRO A 40 3.15 1.69 6.99
N ALA A 41 3.95 1.34 5.99
CA ALA A 41 3.70 0.18 5.13
C ALA A 41 4.92 -0.75 5.13
N ARG A 42 4.65 -2.06 5.10
CA ARG A 42 5.67 -3.10 4.94
C ARG A 42 5.29 -3.97 3.76
N PHE A 43 6.25 -4.23 2.88
CA PHE A 43 6.07 -5.19 1.79
C PHE A 43 6.08 -6.61 2.35
N ILE A 44 5.04 -7.39 2.01
CA ILE A 44 4.97 -8.82 2.31
C ILE A 44 5.17 -9.54 0.97
N PRO A 45 6.26 -10.30 0.78
CA PRO A 45 6.51 -11.00 -0.47
C PRO A 45 5.51 -12.14 -0.67
N ASP A 46 5.18 -12.40 -1.93
CA ASP A 46 4.42 -13.61 -2.29
C ASP A 46 5.31 -14.84 -2.03
N PRO A 47 4.86 -15.83 -1.21
CA PRO A 47 5.66 -17.02 -0.91
C PRO A 47 6.00 -17.87 -2.14
N ALA A 48 5.25 -17.75 -3.24
CA ALA A 48 5.57 -18.42 -4.50
C ALA A 48 6.70 -17.71 -5.27
N ILE A 49 6.93 -16.42 -5.01
CA ILE A 49 7.97 -15.61 -5.68
C ILE A 49 9.27 -15.71 -4.89
N ARG A 50 10.25 -16.45 -5.44
CA ARG A 50 11.55 -16.70 -4.80
C ARG A 50 12.60 -15.63 -5.09
N THR A 51 12.35 -14.74 -6.04
CA THR A 51 13.29 -13.68 -6.46
C THR A 51 12.61 -12.32 -6.43
N ARG A 52 13.24 -11.35 -5.76
CA ARG A 52 12.77 -9.96 -5.69
C ARG A 52 13.43 -9.14 -6.80
N ASN A 53 12.65 -8.28 -7.45
CA ASN A 53 13.20 -7.24 -8.31
C ASN A 53 13.72 -6.07 -7.48
N GLY A 54 15.01 -5.77 -7.61
CA GLY A 54 15.70 -4.66 -6.93
C GLY A 54 16.30 -5.04 -5.57
N ASP A 55 17.08 -4.12 -5.01
CA ASP A 55 17.72 -4.26 -3.70
C ASP A 55 16.73 -3.98 -2.56
N GLU A 56 16.73 -4.83 -1.53
CA GLU A 56 15.92 -4.64 -0.32
C GLU A 56 16.35 -3.42 0.50
N ARG A 57 17.64 -3.08 0.46
CA ARG A 57 18.19 -1.93 1.20
C ARG A 57 17.79 -0.59 0.59
N ASN A 58 17.31 -0.59 -0.65
CA ASN A 58 16.93 0.62 -1.36
C ASN A 58 15.44 0.93 -1.16
N ILE A 59 15.15 1.95 -0.36
CA ILE A 59 13.79 2.46 -0.15
C ILE A 59 13.48 3.50 -1.22
N VAL A 60 12.44 3.26 -2.01
CA VAL A 60 12.00 4.17 -3.07
C VAL A 60 10.60 4.72 -2.77
N PRO A 61 10.31 5.99 -3.10
CA PRO A 61 8.98 6.55 -2.91
C PRO A 61 7.97 5.92 -3.88
N PHE A 62 6.75 5.69 -3.38
CA PHE A 62 5.61 5.20 -4.15
C PHE A 62 4.31 5.88 -3.70
N LYS A 63 3.31 5.85 -4.57
CA LYS A 63 1.94 6.29 -4.26
C LYS A 63 1.03 5.07 -4.19
N VAL A 64 0.19 5.02 -3.16
CA VAL A 64 -0.91 4.04 -3.06
C VAL A 64 -2.15 4.65 -3.70
N CYS A 65 -2.80 3.89 -4.55
CA CYS A 65 -4.05 4.22 -5.23
C CYS A 65 -5.11 3.21 -4.80
N GLY A 66 -6.29 3.71 -4.40
CA GLY A 66 -7.41 2.87 -4.01
C GLY A 66 -8.05 2.16 -5.21
N ALA A 67 -9.00 1.26 -4.91
CA ALA A 67 -9.77 0.54 -5.94
C ALA A 67 -10.87 1.40 -6.60
N THR A 68 -11.19 2.55 -6.03
CA THR A 68 -12.19 3.49 -6.53
C THR A 68 -11.64 4.36 -7.67
N CYS A 69 -12.53 4.89 -8.51
CA CYS A 69 -12.19 5.71 -9.68
C CYS A 69 -12.08 7.21 -9.36
N ASP A 70 -11.95 7.58 -8.10
CA ASP A 70 -11.74 8.97 -7.67
C ASP A 70 -10.27 9.34 -7.84
N SER A 71 -9.94 10.04 -8.92
CA SER A 71 -8.58 10.50 -9.19
C SER A 71 -8.53 11.67 -10.14
#